data_AF-A0A358Q0Q5-F1
#
_entry.id   AF-A0A358Q0Q5-F1
#
_cell.length_a   1.000
_cell.length_b   1.000
_cell.length_c   1.000
_cell.angle_alpha   90.00
_cell.angle_beta   90.00
_cell.angle_gamma   90.00
#
_symmetry.space_group_name_H-M   'P 1'
#
loop_
_entity.id
_entity.type
_entity.pdbx_description
1 polymer ?
#
loop_
_entity_poly.entity_id
_entity_poly.type
_entity_poly.pdbx_seq_one_letter_code
_entity_poly.pdbx_strand_id
1 'polypeptide(L)'
;MLDRPIIVFIRKSWVLGATVALIILFLGTGSFKLTSAFSSGLKDKVIVIDPGHGGADPGAQNSGIKEKDLNLDISLRVGKVLESKGCIVILTREVDKDFFLPGFVKGRMAKRVELNSRINIAKENNADLFISVHANSFPKPNSYGMETYYHLKSSNGKALAETIHEQLSLVQPDNKRKAKAGDYYIINQTEVPAVIVEVGFISNPRERKLLLSEDYRNLVANAIGTGVEHYFEVFPMGVRENSPTVTQDIPPSASEKAYKLYFSNDNLEKLVPEDRQIDQSIWPKLDLAQKASLVMSELIQGPQSSNLIPTIAPKTKLLSITTENGLATIDFSRDIRDDFPGGALVESMTIRSIIWSLTQIPGINGVRILVNGEFGDSIGGHILLDRTFTAQLGV
;
A
#
# COMPACT_ATOMS: atom_id res chain seq x y z
N MET A 1 -33.36 -35.79 -77.58
CA MET A 1 -31.99 -35.96 -77.06
C MET A 1 -32.11 -36.11 -75.56
N LEU A 2 -31.90 -37.31 -75.02
CA LEU A 2 -31.90 -37.56 -73.57
C LEU A 2 -30.44 -37.70 -73.14
N ASP A 3 -30.01 -36.84 -72.22
CA ASP A 3 -28.65 -36.84 -71.67
C ASP A 3 -28.34 -38.18 -71.01
N ARG A 4 -27.22 -38.79 -71.40
CA ARG A 4 -26.75 -40.03 -70.78
C ARG A 4 -26.09 -39.71 -69.44
N PRO A 5 -26.41 -40.44 -68.36
CA PRO A 5 -25.79 -40.20 -67.06
C PRO A 5 -24.30 -40.58 -67.09
N ILE A 6 -23.46 -39.71 -66.52
CA ILE A 6 -22.05 -40.00 -66.26
C ILE A 6 -21.97 -40.82 -64.97
N ILE A 7 -21.53 -42.07 -65.09
CA ILE A 7 -21.31 -42.95 -63.94
C ILE A 7 -19.83 -42.90 -63.58
N VAL A 8 -19.51 -42.37 -62.41
CA VAL A 8 -18.13 -42.31 -61.88
C VAL A 8 -17.92 -43.46 -60.90
N PHE A 9 -16.99 -44.36 -61.22
CA PHE A 9 -16.58 -45.44 -60.33
C PHE A 9 -15.41 -44.99 -59.45
N ILE A 10 -15.69 -44.69 -58.17
CA ILE A 10 -14.65 -44.37 -57.19
C ILE A 10 -14.25 -45.65 -56.45
N ARG A 11 -12.96 -46.01 -56.51
CA ARG A 11 -12.44 -47.16 -55.75
C ARG A 11 -12.44 -46.84 -54.25
N LYS A 12 -12.91 -47.76 -53.41
CA LYS A 12 -12.97 -47.61 -51.94
C LYS A 12 -11.61 -47.23 -51.33
N SER A 13 -10.51 -47.71 -51.90
CA SER A 13 -9.16 -47.38 -51.44
C SER A 13 -8.77 -45.90 -51.65
N TRP A 14 -9.36 -45.23 -52.65
CA TRP A 14 -9.10 -43.82 -52.93
C TRP A 14 -9.89 -42.92 -51.97
N VAL A 15 -11.10 -43.34 -51.61
CA VAL A 15 -11.89 -42.68 -50.55
C VAL A 15 -11.13 -42.77 -49.23
N LEU A 16 -10.65 -43.96 -48.86
CA LEU A 16 -9.91 -44.15 -47.61
C LEU A 16 -8.62 -43.33 -47.56
N GLY A 17 -7.86 -43.28 -48.66
CA GLY A 17 -6.66 -42.46 -48.77
C GLY A 17 -6.96 -40.95 -48.64
N ALA A 18 -8.03 -40.47 -49.27
CA ALA A 18 -8.46 -39.08 -49.14
C ALA A 18 -8.90 -38.75 -47.71
N THR A 19 -9.62 -39.64 -47.03
CA THR A 19 -10.07 -39.44 -45.64
C THR A 19 -8.87 -39.38 -44.68
N VAL A 20 -7.89 -40.27 -44.83
CA VAL A 20 -6.68 -40.28 -43.99
C VAL A 20 -5.84 -39.01 -44.24
N ALA A 21 -5.68 -38.59 -45.49
CA ALA A 21 -4.99 -37.35 -45.81
C ALA A 21 -5.68 -36.12 -45.20
N LEU A 22 -7.03 -36.08 -45.21
CA LEU A 22 -7.81 -34.99 -44.63
C LEU A 22 -7.72 -34.95 -43.10
N ILE A 23 -7.66 -36.11 -42.44
CA ILE A 23 -7.45 -36.23 -40.99
C ILE A 23 -6.03 -35.77 -40.61
N ILE A 24 -5.00 -36.15 -41.37
CA ILE A 24 -3.63 -35.68 -41.13
C ILE A 24 -3.52 -34.17 -41.35
N LEU A 25 -4.21 -33.62 -42.37
CA LEU A 25 -4.28 -32.17 -42.59
C LEU A 25 -4.97 -31.46 -41.41
N PHE A 26 -6.06 -32.02 -40.86
CA PHE A 26 -6.77 -31.47 -39.70
C PHE A 26 -5.95 -31.56 -38.41
N LEU A 27 -5.24 -32.66 -38.18
CA LEU A 27 -4.36 -32.85 -37.01
C LEU A 27 -3.10 -31.97 -37.08
N GLY A 28 -2.52 -31.80 -38.28
CA GLY A 28 -1.33 -30.96 -38.51
C GLY A 28 -1.62 -29.46 -38.44
N THR A 29 -2.81 -29.02 -38.86
CA THR A 29 -3.21 -27.59 -38.80
C THR A 29 -3.78 -27.18 -37.45
N GLY A 30 -4.34 -28.12 -36.67
CA GLY A 30 -4.81 -27.88 -35.30
C GLY A 30 -3.69 -27.74 -34.25
N SER A 31 -2.52 -28.32 -34.52
CA SER A 31 -1.40 -28.32 -33.57
C SER A 31 -0.56 -27.03 -33.60
N PHE A 32 -0.62 -26.24 -34.66
CA PHE A 32 0.23 -25.05 -34.86
C PHE A 32 -0.37 -23.73 -34.36
N LYS A 33 -1.61 -23.74 -33.84
CA LYS A 33 -2.27 -22.53 -33.29
C LYS A 33 -2.58 -22.59 -31.79
N LEU A 34 -2.41 -23.72 -31.13
CA LEU A 34 -2.67 -23.83 -29.68
C LEU A 34 -1.48 -23.38 -28.81
N THR A 35 -0.26 -23.38 -29.36
CA THR A 35 0.96 -23.00 -28.62
C THR A 35 1.16 -21.49 -28.50
N SER A 36 0.47 -20.67 -29.30
CA SER A 36 0.56 -19.21 -29.22
C SER A 36 -0.43 -18.57 -28.23
N ALA A 37 -1.39 -19.33 -27.70
CA ALA A 37 -2.40 -18.83 -26.77
C ALA A 37 -2.00 -18.93 -25.28
N PHE A 38 -0.83 -19.50 -24.98
CA PHE A 38 -0.37 -19.76 -23.61
C PHE A 38 1.08 -19.32 -23.35
N SER A 39 1.65 -18.41 -24.15
CA SER A 39 2.77 -17.63 -23.61
C SER A 39 2.16 -16.67 -22.60
N SER A 40 2.22 -17.01 -21.32
CA SER A 40 1.79 -16.10 -20.26
C SER A 40 2.42 -14.72 -20.51
N GLY A 41 1.63 -13.65 -20.46
CA GLY A 41 2.17 -12.27 -20.56
C GLY A 41 3.20 -11.94 -19.46
N LEU A 42 3.36 -12.88 -18.52
CA LEU A 42 4.28 -12.91 -17.40
C LEU A 42 5.65 -13.52 -17.71
N LYS A 43 5.81 -14.25 -18.81
CA LYS A 43 7.09 -14.90 -19.11
C LYS A 43 8.22 -13.88 -19.17
N ASP A 44 9.30 -14.16 -18.45
CA ASP A 44 10.51 -13.34 -18.33
C ASP A 44 10.30 -11.97 -17.66
N LYS A 45 9.11 -11.69 -17.10
CA LYS A 45 8.84 -10.48 -16.31
C LYS A 45 9.56 -10.55 -14.97
N VAL A 46 10.29 -9.49 -14.63
CA VAL A 46 11.04 -9.39 -13.38
C VAL A 46 10.16 -8.76 -12.30
N ILE A 47 9.74 -9.54 -11.32
CA ILE A 47 8.87 -9.07 -10.24
C ILE A 47 9.66 -9.04 -8.93
N VAL A 48 9.82 -7.84 -8.36
CA VAL A 48 10.37 -7.70 -7.02
C VAL A 48 9.28 -7.79 -5.99
N ILE A 49 9.46 -8.69 -5.03
CA ILE A 49 8.58 -8.87 -3.88
C ILE A 49 9.33 -8.40 -2.64
N ASP A 50 8.72 -7.50 -1.88
CA ASP A 50 9.27 -6.96 -0.65
C ASP A 50 8.49 -7.45 0.56
N PRO A 51 8.98 -8.46 1.29
CA PRO A 51 8.38 -8.78 2.58
C PRO A 51 8.66 -7.65 3.57
N GLY A 52 7.63 -6.89 3.92
CA GLY A 52 7.71 -5.75 4.82
C GLY A 52 8.37 -6.11 6.16
N HIS A 53 9.02 -5.12 6.79
CA HIS A 53 9.76 -5.29 8.06
C HIS A 53 10.90 -6.33 7.97
N GLY A 54 11.40 -6.84 9.10
CA GLY A 54 12.47 -7.84 9.16
C GLY A 54 13.53 -7.53 10.22
N GLY A 55 14.17 -8.58 10.75
CA GLY A 55 15.22 -8.44 11.76
C GLY A 55 14.71 -7.81 13.05
N ALA A 56 15.32 -6.70 13.46
CA ALA A 56 14.97 -5.93 14.64
C ALA A 56 13.64 -5.17 14.50
N ASP A 57 13.12 -4.99 13.28
CA ASP A 57 11.79 -4.40 13.03
C ASP A 57 10.75 -5.54 12.95
N PRO A 58 9.95 -5.78 14.02
CA PRO A 58 8.94 -6.83 14.02
C PRO A 58 7.67 -6.47 13.23
N GLY A 59 7.51 -5.20 12.86
CA GLY A 59 6.22 -4.63 12.47
C GLY A 59 5.17 -4.73 13.58
N ALA A 60 3.90 -4.77 13.21
CA ALA A 60 2.81 -4.94 14.15
C ALA A 60 2.90 -6.27 14.92
N GLN A 61 2.52 -6.25 16.20
CA GLN A 61 2.54 -7.43 17.07
C GLN A 61 1.22 -7.60 17.79
N ASN A 62 0.67 -8.81 17.77
CA ASN A 62 -0.52 -9.15 18.56
C ASN A 62 -0.55 -10.64 18.88
N SER A 63 -0.87 -10.98 20.13
CA SER A 63 -1.07 -12.38 20.56
C SER A 63 0.11 -13.32 20.20
N GLY A 64 1.34 -12.83 20.30
CA GLY A 64 2.56 -13.60 20.00
C GLY A 64 2.93 -13.71 18.52
N ILE A 65 2.13 -13.13 17.63
CA ILE A 65 2.41 -13.08 16.18
C ILE A 65 3.10 -11.76 15.86
N LYS A 66 4.08 -11.81 14.94
CA LYS A 66 4.77 -10.66 14.40
C LYS A 66 4.46 -10.52 12.92
N GLU A 67 4.24 -9.29 12.49
CA GLU A 67 3.95 -8.97 11.09
C GLU A 67 5.05 -9.45 10.15
N LYS A 68 6.32 -9.23 10.50
CA LYS A 68 7.46 -9.61 9.67
C LYS A 68 7.49 -11.10 9.28
N ASP A 69 6.95 -11.98 10.14
CA ASP A 69 6.95 -13.43 9.93
C ASP A 69 5.84 -13.82 8.94
N LEU A 70 4.65 -13.21 9.06
CA LEU A 70 3.56 -13.36 8.10
C LEU A 70 3.93 -12.79 6.74
N ASN A 71 4.52 -11.60 6.71
CA ASN A 71 4.96 -10.93 5.48
C ASN A 71 5.95 -11.82 4.71
N LEU A 72 6.90 -12.44 5.41
CA LEU A 72 7.88 -13.35 4.81
C LEU A 72 7.23 -14.60 4.22
N ASP A 73 6.43 -15.32 5.00
CA ASP A 73 5.80 -16.56 4.54
C ASP A 73 4.88 -16.32 3.33
N ILE A 74 4.03 -15.28 3.39
CA ILE A 74 3.14 -14.95 2.26
C ILE A 74 3.94 -14.53 1.03
N SER A 75 4.99 -13.71 1.20
CA SER A 75 5.82 -13.27 0.06
C SER A 75 6.55 -14.42 -0.62
N LEU A 76 7.07 -15.39 0.15
CA LEU A 76 7.69 -16.60 -0.41
C LEU A 76 6.67 -17.43 -1.20
N ARG A 77 5.41 -17.49 -0.74
CA ARG A 77 4.33 -18.17 -1.49
C ARG A 77 3.97 -17.41 -2.76
N VAL A 78 3.84 -16.08 -2.70
CA VAL A 78 3.60 -15.23 -3.89
C VAL A 78 4.71 -15.45 -4.91
N GLY A 79 5.97 -15.49 -4.45
CA GLY A 79 7.12 -15.77 -5.31
C GLY A 79 6.98 -17.08 -6.06
N LYS A 80 6.71 -18.19 -5.35
CA LYS A 80 6.49 -19.51 -5.97
C LYS A 80 5.34 -19.50 -6.99
N VAL A 81 4.25 -18.80 -6.70
CA VAL A 81 3.12 -18.66 -7.63
C VAL A 81 3.57 -17.95 -8.91
N LEU A 82 4.25 -16.81 -8.80
CA LEU A 82 4.71 -16.02 -9.95
C LEU A 82 5.79 -16.75 -10.76
N GLU A 83 6.74 -17.43 -10.10
CA GLU A 83 7.73 -18.29 -10.76
C GLU A 83 7.05 -19.40 -11.57
N SER A 84 6.00 -20.04 -11.02
CA SER A 84 5.24 -21.07 -11.74
C SER A 84 4.53 -20.54 -13.00
N LYS A 85 4.31 -19.22 -13.07
CA LYS A 85 3.74 -18.52 -14.24
C LYS A 85 4.80 -17.99 -15.22
N GLY A 86 6.08 -18.23 -14.95
CA GLY A 86 7.21 -17.87 -15.81
C GLY A 86 7.87 -16.52 -15.51
N CYS A 87 7.52 -15.87 -14.39
CA CYS A 87 8.21 -14.66 -13.94
C CYS A 87 9.62 -14.99 -13.40
N ILE A 88 10.50 -14.01 -13.47
CA ILE A 88 11.73 -13.96 -12.68
C ILE A 88 11.38 -13.24 -11.38
N VAL A 89 11.42 -13.95 -10.25
CA VAL A 89 11.08 -13.36 -8.94
C VAL A 89 12.35 -13.03 -8.17
N ILE A 90 12.36 -11.85 -7.55
CA ILE A 90 13.44 -11.41 -6.67
C ILE A 90 12.82 -10.93 -5.36
N LEU A 91 13.20 -11.55 -4.25
CA LEU A 91 12.76 -11.11 -2.92
C LEU A 91 13.78 -10.14 -2.32
N THR A 92 13.31 -9.05 -1.70
CA THR A 92 14.22 -8.14 -0.96
C THR A 92 14.83 -8.84 0.26
N ARG A 93 14.12 -9.82 0.83
CA ARG A 93 14.62 -10.78 1.82
C ARG A 93 13.94 -12.15 1.69
N GLU A 94 14.70 -13.22 1.89
CA GLU A 94 14.19 -14.60 1.90
C GLU A 94 14.20 -15.24 3.30
N VAL A 95 14.82 -14.55 4.26
CA VAL A 95 14.93 -14.95 5.67
C VAL A 95 14.63 -13.76 6.58
N ASP A 96 14.44 -14.02 7.87
CA ASP A 96 14.40 -12.97 8.87
C ASP A 96 15.80 -12.38 9.04
N LYS A 97 16.00 -11.18 8.48
CA LYS A 97 17.27 -10.45 8.55
C LYS A 97 16.99 -8.96 8.69
N ASP A 98 17.91 -8.28 9.36
CA ASP A 98 18.05 -6.84 9.20
C ASP A 98 18.53 -6.54 7.77
N PHE A 99 18.04 -5.45 7.17
CA PHE A 99 18.61 -4.91 5.94
C PHE A 99 19.95 -4.18 6.18
N PHE A 100 20.38 -4.10 7.44
CA PHE A 100 21.67 -3.54 7.84
C PHE A 100 22.43 -4.47 8.74
N LEU A 101 23.75 -4.29 8.77
CA LEU A 101 24.57 -4.79 9.86
C LEU A 101 24.23 -4.00 11.14
N PRO A 102 23.80 -4.69 12.23
CA PRO A 102 23.57 -4.03 13.51
C PRO A 102 24.79 -3.20 13.93
N GLY A 103 24.60 -1.89 14.10
CA GLY A 103 25.62 -0.97 14.62
C GLY A 103 26.29 -0.01 13.62
N PHE A 104 26.09 -0.16 12.30
CA PHE A 104 26.73 0.72 11.29
C PHE A 104 26.00 2.04 11.04
N VAL A 105 24.66 2.04 11.10
CA VAL A 105 23.82 3.24 10.97
C VAL A 105 22.83 3.24 12.13
N LYS A 106 22.89 4.26 12.99
CA LYS A 106 21.96 4.44 14.12
C LYS A 106 21.08 5.66 13.88
N GLY A 107 19.85 5.62 14.38
CA GLY A 107 18.90 6.73 14.32
C GLY A 107 18.39 7.04 12.90
N ARG A 108 17.99 8.30 12.70
CA ARG A 108 17.37 8.93 11.50
C ARG A 108 17.73 8.36 10.13
N MET A 109 18.99 8.02 9.85
CA MET A 109 19.39 7.53 8.53
C MET A 109 19.12 6.04 8.31
N ALA A 110 18.96 5.25 9.38
CA ALA A 110 18.79 3.81 9.26
C ALA A 110 17.51 3.51 8.45
N LYS A 111 16.33 4.00 8.85
CA LYS A 111 15.09 3.65 8.15
C LYS A 111 15.11 4.06 6.67
N ARG A 112 15.61 5.27 6.36
CA ARG A 112 15.73 5.75 4.98
C ARG A 112 16.67 4.91 4.13
N VAL A 113 17.85 4.57 4.64
CA VAL A 113 18.79 3.71 3.90
C VAL A 113 18.19 2.30 3.73
N GLU A 114 17.29 1.87 4.62
CA GLU A 114 16.70 0.53 4.63
C GLU A 114 15.76 0.42 3.45
N LEU A 115 14.83 1.37 3.40
CA LEU A 115 13.84 1.48 2.35
C LEU A 115 14.53 1.73 1.01
N ASN A 116 15.57 2.56 0.96
CA ASN A 116 16.38 2.74 -0.25
C ASN A 116 17.05 1.45 -0.70
N SER A 117 17.54 0.61 0.21
CA SER A 117 18.14 -0.68 -0.15
C SER A 117 17.09 -1.61 -0.78
N ARG A 118 15.87 -1.64 -0.24
CA ARG A 118 14.74 -2.38 -0.82
C ARG A 118 14.38 -1.88 -2.22
N ILE A 119 14.32 -0.56 -2.41
CA ILE A 119 14.02 0.08 -3.71
C ILE A 119 15.14 -0.18 -4.73
N ASN A 120 16.41 -0.09 -4.30
CA ASN A 120 17.56 -0.29 -5.17
C ASN A 120 17.60 -1.71 -5.75
N ILE A 121 17.14 -2.72 -5.01
CA ILE A 121 17.01 -4.09 -5.54
C ILE A 121 16.11 -4.10 -6.80
N ALA A 122 15.00 -3.36 -6.80
CA ALA A 122 14.14 -3.25 -7.99
C ALA A 122 14.82 -2.54 -9.16
N LYS A 123 15.51 -1.45 -8.86
CA LYS A 123 16.24 -0.66 -9.86
C LYS A 123 17.39 -1.45 -10.50
N GLU A 124 18.22 -2.10 -9.69
CA GLU A 124 19.41 -2.83 -10.13
C GLU A 124 19.06 -4.08 -10.95
N ASN A 125 17.89 -4.67 -10.69
CA ASN A 125 17.42 -5.84 -11.42
C ASN A 125 16.48 -5.52 -12.59
N ASN A 126 16.30 -4.23 -12.94
CA ASN A 126 15.38 -3.79 -13.99
C ASN A 126 13.98 -4.39 -13.83
N ALA A 127 13.43 -4.31 -12.61
CA ALA A 127 12.12 -4.88 -12.30
C ALA A 127 11.02 -4.32 -13.22
N ASP A 128 10.06 -5.15 -13.60
CA ASP A 128 8.82 -4.71 -14.25
C ASP A 128 7.79 -4.23 -13.22
N LEU A 129 7.74 -4.82 -12.02
CA LEU A 129 6.85 -4.43 -10.91
C LEU A 129 7.53 -4.55 -9.54
N PHE A 130 7.01 -3.82 -8.56
CA PHE A 130 7.38 -3.91 -7.16
C PHE A 130 6.15 -4.15 -6.27
N ILE A 131 6.15 -5.22 -5.47
CA ILE A 131 5.03 -5.60 -4.60
C ILE A 131 5.54 -5.73 -3.16
N SER A 132 5.19 -4.79 -2.30
CA SER A 132 5.46 -4.90 -0.87
C SER A 132 4.29 -5.56 -0.14
N VAL A 133 4.56 -6.59 0.65
CA VAL A 133 3.54 -7.38 1.36
C VAL A 133 3.62 -7.08 2.85
N HIS A 134 2.48 -6.68 3.41
CA HIS A 134 2.29 -6.28 4.79
C HIS A 134 1.06 -6.94 5.41
N ALA A 135 0.97 -6.90 6.74
CA ALA A 135 -0.23 -7.30 7.46
C ALA A 135 -0.62 -6.20 8.45
N ASN A 136 -1.81 -5.65 8.25
CA ASN A 136 -2.26 -4.44 8.91
C ASN A 136 -2.55 -4.68 10.39
N SER A 137 -2.62 -3.59 11.14
CA SER A 137 -3.03 -3.60 12.55
C SER A 137 -3.68 -2.28 12.89
N PHE A 138 -4.77 -2.32 13.64
CA PHE A 138 -5.37 -1.16 14.26
C PHE A 138 -5.51 -1.39 15.78
N PRO A 139 -5.58 -0.31 16.58
CA PRO A 139 -5.77 -0.46 18.02
C PRO A 139 -7.12 -1.13 18.38
N LYS A 140 -8.15 -0.99 17.54
CA LYS A 140 -9.42 -1.72 17.73
C LYS A 140 -9.40 -3.07 17.00
N PRO A 141 -9.85 -4.16 17.64
CA PRO A 141 -9.79 -5.51 17.08
C PRO A 141 -10.93 -5.85 16.10
N ASN A 142 -11.71 -4.86 15.64
CA ASN A 142 -12.90 -5.08 14.81
C ASN A 142 -12.66 -4.84 13.31
N SER A 143 -11.60 -4.13 12.92
CA SER A 143 -11.28 -3.88 11.52
C SER A 143 -10.79 -5.15 10.82
N TYR A 144 -11.21 -5.37 9.59
CA TYR A 144 -10.90 -6.57 8.82
C TYR A 144 -10.87 -6.26 7.32
N GLY A 145 -10.35 -7.20 6.53
CA GLY A 145 -10.30 -7.12 5.07
C GLY A 145 -8.95 -6.64 4.57
N MET A 146 -8.56 -7.14 3.41
CA MET A 146 -7.31 -6.78 2.73
C MET A 146 -7.39 -5.37 2.13
N GLU A 147 -6.24 -4.70 1.99
CA GLU A 147 -6.08 -3.39 1.33
C GLU A 147 -4.93 -3.41 0.33
N THR A 148 -5.00 -2.55 -0.69
CA THR A 148 -3.90 -2.39 -1.65
C THR A 148 -3.67 -0.92 -1.90
N TYR A 149 -2.44 -0.47 -1.75
CA TYR A 149 -2.05 0.92 -1.90
C TYR A 149 -1.17 1.14 -3.12
N TYR A 150 -1.33 2.28 -3.77
CA TYR A 150 -0.54 2.71 -4.91
C TYR A 150 -0.19 4.21 -4.82
N HIS A 151 0.81 4.65 -5.57
CA HIS A 151 1.20 6.06 -5.58
C HIS A 151 0.16 6.92 -6.32
N LEU A 152 -0.22 8.06 -5.74
CA LEU A 152 -1.32 8.91 -6.22
C LEU A 152 -1.14 9.49 -7.64
N LYS A 153 0.09 9.52 -8.17
CA LYS A 153 0.41 10.00 -9.53
C LYS A 153 0.79 8.86 -10.47
N SER A 154 0.62 7.59 -10.06
CA SER A 154 0.94 6.44 -10.91
C SER A 154 -0.32 5.73 -11.36
N SER A 155 -0.71 5.98 -12.61
CA SER A 155 -1.78 5.24 -13.29
C SER A 155 -1.43 3.76 -13.43
N ASN A 156 -0.14 3.43 -13.62
CA ASN A 156 0.30 2.03 -13.61
C ASN A 156 0.13 1.37 -12.24
N GLY A 157 0.61 2.02 -11.18
CA GLY A 157 0.47 1.53 -9.81
C GLY A 157 -1.01 1.36 -9.43
N LYS A 158 -1.88 2.27 -9.87
CA LYS A 158 -3.34 2.14 -9.69
C LYS A 158 -3.89 0.89 -10.36
N ALA A 159 -3.60 0.70 -11.64
CA ALA A 159 -4.10 -0.46 -12.38
C ALA A 159 -3.60 -1.79 -11.79
N LEU A 160 -2.32 -1.84 -11.37
CA LEU A 160 -1.75 -2.98 -10.66
C LEU A 160 -2.48 -3.22 -9.32
N ALA A 161 -2.72 -2.16 -8.55
CA ALA A 161 -3.42 -2.28 -7.28
C ALA A 161 -4.86 -2.76 -7.45
N GLU A 162 -5.60 -2.24 -8.43
CA GLU A 162 -7.00 -2.61 -8.69
C GLU A 162 -7.13 -4.07 -9.13
N THR A 163 -6.26 -4.53 -10.04
CA THR A 163 -6.25 -5.92 -10.53
C THR A 163 -5.90 -6.93 -9.43
N ILE A 164 -4.89 -6.63 -8.60
CA ILE A 164 -4.57 -7.43 -7.40
C ILE A 164 -5.74 -7.43 -6.42
N HIS A 165 -6.31 -6.26 -6.13
CA HIS A 165 -7.36 -6.12 -5.13
C HIS A 165 -8.67 -6.81 -5.51
N GLU A 166 -8.99 -6.85 -6.81
CA GLU A 166 -10.13 -7.60 -7.32
C GLU A 166 -10.01 -9.09 -6.99
N GLN A 167 -8.84 -9.69 -7.21
CA GLN A 167 -8.60 -11.09 -6.88
C GLN A 167 -8.60 -11.36 -5.37
N LEU A 168 -8.01 -10.45 -4.57
CA LEU A 168 -8.07 -10.54 -3.11
C LEU A 168 -9.52 -10.49 -2.59
N SER A 169 -10.39 -9.73 -3.23
CA SER A 169 -11.81 -9.64 -2.87
C SER A 169 -12.55 -10.97 -3.07
N LEU A 170 -12.05 -11.87 -3.94
CA LEU A 170 -12.63 -13.20 -4.12
C LEU A 170 -12.26 -14.16 -2.98
N VAL A 171 -11.10 -13.97 -2.35
CA VAL A 171 -10.66 -14.74 -1.17
C VAL A 171 -11.52 -14.40 0.06
N GLN A 172 -11.95 -13.15 0.17
CA GLN A 172 -12.79 -12.66 1.26
C GLN A 172 -13.97 -11.84 0.70
N PRO A 173 -15.07 -12.48 0.27
CA PRO A 173 -16.19 -11.80 -0.39
C PRO A 173 -16.92 -10.75 0.46
N ASP A 174 -16.79 -10.82 1.79
CA ASP A 174 -17.32 -9.80 2.72
C ASP A 174 -16.40 -8.58 2.89
N ASN A 175 -15.22 -8.58 2.24
CA ASN A 175 -14.33 -7.43 2.20
C ASN A 175 -14.88 -6.34 1.27
N LYS A 176 -15.20 -5.17 1.83
CA LYS A 176 -15.70 -4.01 1.09
C LYS A 176 -14.63 -2.96 0.80
N ARG A 177 -13.39 -3.19 1.24
CA ARG A 177 -12.27 -2.28 0.98
C ARG A 177 -11.96 -2.24 -0.52
N LYS A 178 -11.16 -1.24 -0.90
CA LYS A 178 -10.77 -0.98 -2.29
C LYS A 178 -9.29 -0.61 -2.32
N ALA A 179 -8.70 -0.69 -3.51
CA ALA A 179 -7.40 -0.10 -3.78
C ALA A 179 -7.44 1.42 -3.51
N LYS A 180 -6.43 1.96 -2.83
CA LYS A 180 -6.38 3.36 -2.38
C LYS A 180 -5.05 3.99 -2.77
N ALA A 181 -5.10 5.27 -3.17
CA ALA A 181 -3.88 6.05 -3.29
C ALA A 181 -3.26 6.28 -1.90
N GLY A 182 -1.93 6.23 -1.80
CA GLY A 182 -1.16 6.46 -0.59
C GLY A 182 0.13 7.26 -0.86
N ASP A 183 0.66 7.89 0.18
CA ASP A 183 1.90 8.68 0.16
C ASP A 183 3.01 7.96 0.95
N TYR A 184 3.24 6.69 0.60
CA TYR A 184 4.18 5.82 1.32
C TYR A 184 5.54 5.80 0.63
N TYR A 185 6.60 5.90 1.43
CA TYR A 185 7.96 6.11 0.94
C TYR A 185 8.36 5.09 -0.13
N ILE A 186 8.10 3.80 0.11
CA ILE A 186 8.56 2.74 -0.79
C ILE A 186 7.92 2.82 -2.18
N ILE A 187 6.61 3.07 -2.27
CA ILE A 187 5.91 3.20 -3.55
C ILE A 187 6.14 4.57 -4.20
N ASN A 188 6.45 5.60 -3.42
CA ASN A 188 6.74 6.94 -3.94
C ASN A 188 8.11 7.02 -4.60
N GLN A 189 9.09 6.27 -4.09
CA GLN A 189 10.47 6.31 -4.56
C GLN A 189 10.81 5.19 -5.55
N THR A 190 9.92 4.22 -5.74
CA THR A 190 10.09 3.16 -6.72
C THR A 190 9.73 3.67 -8.12
N GLU A 191 10.64 3.49 -9.08
CA GLU A 191 10.51 4.01 -10.46
C GLU A 191 9.57 3.14 -11.34
N VAL A 192 9.29 1.92 -10.91
CA VAL A 192 8.41 0.95 -11.59
C VAL A 192 7.03 0.94 -10.93
N PRO A 193 5.98 0.39 -11.56
CA PRO A 193 4.67 0.27 -10.92
C PRO A 193 4.80 -0.49 -9.59
N ALA A 194 4.42 0.18 -8.50
CA ALA A 194 4.64 -0.28 -7.14
C ALA A 194 3.36 -0.28 -6.31
N VAL A 195 3.17 -1.32 -5.50
CA VAL A 195 2.04 -1.45 -4.58
C VAL A 195 2.47 -1.92 -3.20
N ILE A 196 1.68 -1.54 -2.18
CA ILE A 196 1.69 -2.20 -0.86
C ILE A 196 0.40 -3.01 -0.75
N VAL A 197 0.51 -4.30 -0.41
CA VAL A 197 -0.62 -5.20 -0.19
C VAL A 197 -0.70 -5.50 1.30
N GLU A 198 -1.73 -4.99 1.96
CA GLU A 198 -2.08 -5.35 3.34
C GLU A 198 -3.00 -6.57 3.32
N VAL A 199 -2.48 -7.71 3.76
CA VAL A 199 -3.13 -9.02 3.57
C VAL A 199 -4.18 -9.38 4.62
N GLY A 200 -4.51 -8.47 5.52
CA GLY A 200 -5.49 -8.65 6.60
C GLY A 200 -5.04 -7.97 7.90
N PHE A 201 -5.85 -8.03 8.95
CA PHE A 201 -5.59 -7.32 10.21
C PHE A 201 -5.13 -8.25 11.34
N ILE A 202 -3.85 -8.21 11.74
CA ILE A 202 -3.30 -9.02 12.85
C ILE A 202 -4.03 -8.72 14.18
N SER A 203 -4.44 -7.46 14.37
CA SER A 203 -5.21 -7.00 15.53
C SER A 203 -6.59 -7.68 15.67
N ASN A 204 -7.21 -8.11 14.56
CA ASN A 204 -8.53 -8.71 14.57
C ASN A 204 -8.47 -10.23 14.82
N PRO A 205 -9.14 -10.77 15.85
CA PRO A 205 -9.10 -12.20 16.16
C PRO A 205 -9.59 -13.14 15.06
N ARG A 206 -10.55 -12.72 14.23
CA ARG A 206 -11.02 -13.51 13.08
C ARG A 206 -9.96 -13.55 11.99
N GLU A 207 -9.46 -12.38 11.59
CA GLU A 207 -8.42 -12.24 10.56
C GLU A 207 -7.13 -12.93 11.01
N ARG A 208 -6.75 -12.82 12.28
CA ARG A 208 -5.58 -13.50 12.83
C ARG A 208 -5.64 -15.02 12.70
N LYS A 209 -6.82 -15.62 12.89
CA LYS A 209 -7.01 -17.06 12.63
C LYS A 209 -6.83 -17.40 11.16
N LEU A 210 -7.29 -16.54 10.26
CA LEU A 210 -7.07 -16.69 8.81
C LEU A 210 -5.58 -16.56 8.48
N LEU A 211 -4.90 -15.51 8.93
CA LEU A 211 -3.48 -15.27 8.70
C LEU A 211 -2.59 -16.41 9.21
N LEU A 212 -2.99 -17.10 10.28
CA LEU A 212 -2.29 -18.29 10.78
C LEU A 212 -2.56 -19.57 9.96
N SER A 213 -3.65 -19.61 9.18
CA SER A 213 -3.97 -20.73 8.30
C SER A 213 -3.08 -20.75 7.07
N GLU A 214 -2.43 -21.88 6.82
CA GLU A 214 -1.66 -22.10 5.61
C GLU A 214 -2.53 -22.00 4.34
N ASP A 215 -3.74 -22.55 4.37
CA ASP A 215 -4.66 -22.50 3.23
C ASP A 215 -5.02 -21.06 2.86
N TYR A 216 -5.26 -20.21 3.86
CA TYR A 216 -5.54 -18.80 3.62
C TYR A 216 -4.33 -18.08 3.02
N ARG A 217 -3.12 -18.31 3.54
CA ARG A 217 -1.90 -17.71 2.99
C ARG A 217 -1.64 -18.17 1.55
N ASN A 218 -1.94 -19.43 1.22
CA ASN A 218 -1.89 -19.92 -0.16
C ASN A 218 -2.95 -19.24 -1.06
N LEU A 219 -4.18 -19.06 -0.57
CA LEU A 219 -5.24 -18.36 -1.31
C LEU A 219 -4.87 -16.91 -1.59
N VAL A 220 -4.35 -16.19 -0.59
CA VAL A 220 -3.86 -14.81 -0.74
C VAL A 220 -2.71 -14.75 -1.76
N ALA A 221 -1.74 -15.66 -1.66
CA ALA A 221 -0.62 -15.70 -2.60
C ALA A 221 -1.07 -15.96 -4.05
N ASN A 222 -1.99 -16.90 -4.25
CA ASN A 222 -2.60 -17.17 -5.54
C ASN A 222 -3.37 -15.95 -6.08
N ALA A 223 -4.14 -15.27 -5.23
CA ALA A 223 -4.87 -14.07 -5.62
C ALA A 223 -3.94 -12.94 -6.07
N ILE A 224 -2.84 -12.69 -5.35
CA ILE A 224 -1.83 -11.70 -5.77
C ILE A 224 -1.22 -12.10 -7.13
N GLY A 225 -0.79 -13.36 -7.28
CA GLY A 225 -0.20 -13.83 -8.53
C GLY A 225 -1.15 -13.81 -9.74
N THR A 226 -2.44 -14.06 -9.52
CA THR A 226 -3.48 -13.92 -10.57
C THR A 226 -3.79 -12.46 -10.88
N GLY A 227 -3.78 -11.58 -9.88
CA GLY A 227 -3.94 -10.14 -10.12
C GLY A 227 -2.80 -9.57 -10.98
N VAL A 228 -1.57 -9.99 -10.71
CA VAL A 228 -0.40 -9.63 -11.52
C VAL A 228 -0.51 -10.17 -12.95
N GLU A 229 -0.98 -11.40 -13.13
CA GLU A 229 -1.26 -11.97 -14.46
C GLU A 229 -2.27 -11.12 -15.22
N HIS A 230 -3.42 -10.82 -14.62
CA HIS A 230 -4.45 -9.98 -15.22
C HIS A 230 -3.95 -8.57 -15.56
N TYR A 231 -3.08 -7.98 -14.72
CA TYR A 231 -2.45 -6.70 -15.03
C TYR A 231 -1.69 -6.75 -16.36
N PHE A 232 -0.86 -7.77 -16.59
CA PHE A 232 -0.10 -7.89 -17.84
C PHE A 232 -0.94 -8.35 -19.03
N GLU A 233 -2.04 -9.09 -18.81
CA GLU A 233 -2.99 -9.42 -19.87
C GLU A 233 -3.74 -8.18 -20.39
N VAL A 234 -4.17 -7.29 -19.48
CA VAL A 234 -4.91 -6.07 -19.82
C VAL A 234 -3.96 -4.94 -20.26
N PHE A 235 -2.76 -4.86 -19.66
CA PHE A 235 -1.78 -3.79 -19.86
C PHE A 235 -0.39 -4.34 -20.23
N PRO A 236 -0.23 -5.03 -21.38
CA PRO A 236 1.03 -5.70 -21.75
C PRO A 236 2.23 -4.75 -21.94
N MET A 237 1.96 -3.47 -22.24
CA MET A 237 2.97 -2.41 -22.31
C MET A 237 2.84 -1.36 -21.19
N GLY A 238 2.07 -1.67 -20.14
CA GLY A 238 1.70 -0.72 -19.10
C GLY A 238 0.61 0.28 -19.53
N VAL A 239 0.18 1.08 -18.56
CA VAL A 239 -0.76 2.18 -18.68
C VAL A 239 0.01 3.46 -19.02
N ARG A 240 -0.52 4.27 -19.93
CA ARG A 240 0.04 5.62 -20.14
C ARG A 240 -0.25 6.50 -18.92
N GLU A 241 0.80 7.09 -18.35
CA GLU A 241 0.67 8.02 -17.24
C GLU A 241 -0.08 9.28 -17.68
N ASN A 242 -1.32 9.45 -17.18
CA ASN A 242 -2.22 10.53 -17.55
C ASN A 242 -2.79 11.16 -16.26
N SER A 243 -2.25 12.32 -15.85
CA SER A 243 -2.76 13.17 -14.76
C SER A 243 -2.94 12.47 -13.39
N PRO A 244 -3.12 13.23 -12.28
CA PRO A 244 -3.28 12.62 -10.95
C PRO A 244 -4.46 11.66 -10.91
N THR A 245 -4.28 10.48 -10.34
CA THR A 245 -5.28 9.40 -10.38
C THR A 245 -6.40 9.57 -9.34
N VAL A 246 -6.22 10.51 -8.40
CA VAL A 246 -7.18 10.94 -7.37
C VAL A 246 -6.98 12.44 -7.09
N THR A 247 -8.07 13.19 -6.88
CA THR A 247 -8.02 14.56 -6.32
C THR A 247 -7.64 14.50 -4.84
N GLN A 248 -6.58 15.18 -4.43
CA GLN A 248 -6.12 15.16 -3.04
C GLN A 248 -7.18 15.76 -2.09
N ASP A 249 -7.40 15.10 -0.96
CA ASP A 249 -8.23 15.64 0.11
C ASP A 249 -7.59 16.94 0.65
N ILE A 250 -8.35 18.03 0.67
CA ILE A 250 -7.96 19.30 1.28
C ILE A 250 -8.71 19.41 2.60
N PRO A 251 -8.10 19.95 3.67
CA PRO A 251 -8.84 20.20 4.90
C PRO A 251 -10.05 21.09 4.63
N PRO A 252 -11.25 20.77 5.18
CA PRO A 252 -12.41 21.65 5.10
C PRO A 252 -12.08 23.04 5.66
N SER A 253 -12.66 24.09 5.07
CA SER A 253 -12.40 25.47 5.45
C SER A 253 -12.70 25.73 6.93
N ALA A 254 -11.81 26.49 7.58
CA ALA A 254 -12.01 26.95 8.95
C ALA A 254 -13.15 27.97 9.03
N SER A 255 -13.78 28.05 10.21
CA SER A 255 -14.77 29.09 10.51
C SER A 255 -14.13 30.19 11.35
N GLU A 256 -14.63 31.43 11.31
CA GLU A 256 -14.05 32.55 12.07
C GLU A 256 -14.10 32.36 13.61
N LYS A 257 -14.98 31.48 14.11
CA LYS A 257 -15.24 31.31 15.55
C LYS A 257 -14.69 30.01 16.14
N ALA A 258 -14.20 29.10 15.30
CA ALA A 258 -13.72 27.79 15.73
C ALA A 258 -12.60 27.28 14.81
N TYR A 259 -11.62 26.61 15.40
CA TYR A 259 -10.67 25.78 14.66
C TYR A 259 -11.10 24.32 14.71
N LYS A 260 -10.63 23.54 13.75
CA LYS A 260 -11.00 22.13 13.56
C LYS A 260 -9.86 21.22 14.01
N LEU A 261 -10.14 20.28 14.89
CA LEU A 261 -9.24 19.16 15.14
C LEU A 261 -9.71 17.97 14.31
N TYR A 262 -8.77 17.21 13.75
CA TYR A 262 -9.10 16.11 12.85
C TYR A 262 -8.83 14.78 13.53
N PHE A 263 -9.89 14.03 13.81
CA PHE A 263 -9.81 12.73 14.45
C PHE A 263 -10.25 11.63 13.51
N SER A 264 -9.99 10.38 13.86
CA SER A 264 -10.46 9.25 13.06
C SER A 264 -11.92 8.96 13.33
N ASN A 265 -12.66 8.47 12.32
CA ASN A 265 -13.92 7.78 12.57
C ASN A 265 -13.71 6.44 13.31
N ASP A 266 -14.82 5.87 13.77
CA ASP A 266 -14.92 4.61 14.51
C ASP A 266 -14.25 3.40 13.84
N ASN A 267 -14.26 3.36 12.51
CA ASN A 267 -13.71 2.29 11.68
C ASN A 267 -12.25 2.52 11.23
N LEU A 268 -11.65 3.65 11.59
CA LEU A 268 -10.25 3.98 11.27
C LEU A 268 -9.95 4.09 9.77
N GLU A 269 -10.87 4.69 9.01
CA GLU A 269 -10.77 4.80 7.55
C GLU A 269 -10.70 6.23 7.02
N LYS A 270 -11.15 7.22 7.80
CA LYS A 270 -11.15 8.63 7.38
C LYS A 270 -11.03 9.58 8.55
N LEU A 271 -10.51 10.77 8.26
CA LEU A 271 -10.51 11.88 9.19
C LEU A 271 -11.87 12.58 9.20
N VAL A 272 -12.31 12.97 10.39
CA VAL A 272 -13.54 13.71 10.66
C VAL A 272 -13.18 14.96 11.47
N PRO A 273 -13.59 16.16 11.04
CA PRO A 273 -13.33 17.39 11.79
C PRO A 273 -14.24 17.46 13.03
N GLU A 274 -13.68 17.96 14.11
CA GLU A 274 -14.38 18.35 15.33
C GLU A 274 -14.04 19.80 15.65
N ASP A 275 -15.06 20.64 15.83
CA ASP A 275 -14.87 22.06 16.11
C ASP A 275 -14.40 22.28 17.56
N ARG A 276 -13.48 23.23 17.73
CA ARG A 276 -13.04 23.78 19.02
C ARG A 276 -13.32 25.26 19.04
N GLN A 277 -14.09 25.71 20.02
CA GLN A 277 -14.46 27.11 20.15
C GLN A 277 -13.24 27.95 20.49
N ILE A 278 -13.07 29.06 19.77
CA ILE A 278 -11.99 30.01 20.04
C ILE A 278 -12.40 30.91 21.20
N ASP A 279 -11.58 30.96 22.25
CA ASP A 279 -11.67 32.02 23.25
C ASP A 279 -11.19 33.34 22.63
N GLN A 280 -12.15 34.18 22.24
CA GLN A 280 -11.92 35.47 21.58
C GLN A 280 -11.17 36.47 22.47
N SER A 281 -11.12 36.25 23.79
CA SER A 281 -10.37 37.11 24.72
C SER A 281 -8.89 36.76 24.79
N ILE A 282 -8.51 35.53 24.40
CA ILE A 282 -7.15 34.98 24.47
C ILE A 282 -6.53 34.87 23.09
N TRP A 283 -7.21 34.26 22.13
CA TRP A 283 -6.65 33.88 20.83
C TRP A 283 -5.99 35.02 20.04
N PRO A 284 -6.56 36.25 19.97
CA PRO A 284 -5.91 37.35 19.25
C PRO A 284 -4.58 37.79 19.88
N LYS A 285 -4.35 37.50 21.16
CA LYS A 285 -3.13 37.87 21.90
C LYS A 285 -2.01 36.85 21.76
N LEU A 286 -2.32 35.65 21.26
CA LEU A 286 -1.35 34.58 21.08
C LEU A 286 -0.54 34.78 19.80
N ASP A 287 0.77 34.57 19.88
CA ASP A 287 1.61 34.42 18.69
C ASP A 287 1.33 33.10 17.96
N LEU A 288 1.97 32.89 16.80
CA LEU A 288 1.75 31.69 16.00
C LEU A 288 2.17 30.40 16.71
N ALA A 289 3.30 30.41 17.43
CA ALA A 289 3.80 29.24 18.14
C ALA A 289 2.87 28.86 19.30
N GLN A 290 2.35 29.85 20.03
CA GLN A 290 1.39 29.65 21.11
C GLN A 290 0.05 29.11 20.60
N LYS A 291 -0.47 29.64 19.48
CA LYS A 291 -1.68 29.10 18.82
C LYS A 291 -1.48 27.65 18.40
N ALA A 292 -0.36 27.35 17.74
CA ALA A 292 -0.04 26.01 17.31
C ALA A 292 0.12 25.05 18.51
N SER A 293 0.76 25.52 19.60
CA SER A 293 0.90 24.76 20.84
C SER A 293 -0.44 24.39 21.45
N LEU A 294 -1.39 25.34 21.49
CA LEU A 294 -2.74 25.12 22.01
C LEU A 294 -3.48 24.04 21.18
N VAL A 295 -3.51 24.21 19.85
CA VAL A 295 -4.16 23.28 18.93
C VAL A 295 -3.57 21.87 19.05
N MET A 296 -2.24 21.74 19.13
CA MET A 296 -1.58 20.43 19.29
C MET A 296 -1.84 19.80 20.65
N SER A 297 -1.86 20.60 21.72
CA SER A 297 -2.16 20.10 23.06
C SER A 297 -3.57 19.52 23.12
N GLU A 298 -4.56 20.16 22.50
CA GLU A 298 -5.92 19.63 22.42
C GLU A 298 -6.05 18.43 21.47
N LEU A 299 -5.29 18.41 20.37
CA LEU A 299 -5.27 17.25 19.47
C LEU A 299 -4.75 16.00 20.19
N ILE A 300 -3.71 16.16 21.02
CA ILE A 300 -3.17 15.08 21.87
C ILE A 300 -4.18 14.65 22.94
N GLN A 301 -4.92 15.59 23.56
CA GLN A 301 -5.97 15.26 24.53
C GLN A 301 -7.08 14.40 23.92
N GLY A 302 -7.31 14.54 22.62
CA GLY A 302 -8.24 13.71 21.87
C GLY A 302 -9.61 14.36 21.62
N PRO A 303 -10.54 13.61 21.02
CA PRO A 303 -11.86 14.11 20.69
C PRO A 303 -12.74 14.27 21.93
N GLN A 304 -13.67 15.22 21.87
CA GLN A 304 -14.73 15.38 22.85
C GLN A 304 -15.92 14.46 22.54
N SER A 305 -16.13 14.14 21.27
CA SER A 305 -17.11 13.17 20.80
C SER A 305 -16.65 11.74 21.06
N SER A 306 -17.53 10.93 21.65
CA SER A 306 -17.31 9.50 21.88
C SER A 306 -17.29 8.66 20.59
N ASN A 307 -17.75 9.22 19.47
CA ASN A 307 -17.78 8.54 18.17
C ASN A 307 -16.48 8.72 17.37
N LEU A 308 -15.56 9.54 17.85
CA LEU A 308 -14.27 9.81 17.22
C LEU A 308 -13.16 9.11 17.98
N ILE A 309 -12.11 8.73 17.26
CA ILE A 309 -10.96 8.02 17.79
C ILE A 309 -9.72 8.93 17.71
N PRO A 310 -8.93 9.06 18.79
CA PRO A 310 -7.66 9.78 18.76
C PRO A 310 -6.76 9.29 17.63
N THR A 311 -6.12 10.23 16.95
CA THR A 311 -5.11 9.96 15.91
C THR A 311 -3.70 9.97 16.47
N ILE A 312 -3.48 10.58 17.63
CA ILE A 312 -2.20 10.59 18.33
C ILE A 312 -2.34 9.74 19.59
N ALA A 313 -1.30 8.96 19.92
CA ALA A 313 -1.28 8.17 21.14
C ALA A 313 -1.41 9.10 22.37
N PRO A 314 -2.34 8.86 23.32
CA PRO A 314 -2.61 9.78 24.44
C PRO A 314 -1.41 10.07 25.36
N LYS A 315 -0.39 9.19 25.37
CA LYS A 315 0.84 9.40 26.14
C LYS A 315 1.86 10.31 25.45
N THR A 316 1.65 10.61 24.18
CA THR A 316 2.52 11.51 23.41
C THR A 316 2.61 12.86 24.08
N LYS A 317 3.83 13.34 24.28
CA LYS A 317 4.10 14.67 24.82
C LYS A 317 4.53 15.59 23.69
N LEU A 318 4.02 16.81 23.71
CA LEU A 318 4.57 17.91 22.93
C LEU A 318 5.83 18.43 23.65
N LEU A 319 7.00 18.20 23.07
CA LEU A 319 8.29 18.61 23.64
C LEU A 319 8.61 20.06 23.31
N SER A 320 8.41 20.46 22.05
CA SER A 320 8.59 21.84 21.62
C SER A 320 7.78 22.16 20.37
N ILE A 321 7.50 23.46 20.18
CA ILE A 321 6.96 23.99 18.94
C ILE A 321 7.57 25.35 18.64
N THR A 322 8.02 25.54 17.40
CA THR A 322 8.56 26.81 16.91
C THR A 322 7.93 27.16 15.58
N THR A 323 7.78 28.46 15.30
CA THR A 323 7.25 28.94 14.02
C THR A 323 8.22 29.93 13.41
N GLU A 324 8.63 29.71 12.16
CA GLU A 324 9.51 30.60 11.42
C GLU A 324 9.08 30.63 9.95
N ASN A 325 8.90 31.82 9.37
CA ASN A 325 8.56 32.01 7.95
C ASN A 325 7.39 31.14 7.45
N GLY A 326 6.38 30.97 8.31
CA GLY A 326 5.19 30.15 8.04
C GLY A 326 5.37 28.64 8.11
N LEU A 327 6.52 28.16 8.58
CA LEU A 327 6.77 26.77 8.92
C LEU A 327 6.59 26.57 10.43
N ALA A 328 5.68 25.67 10.82
CA ALA A 328 5.59 25.15 12.18
C ALA A 328 6.49 23.92 12.32
N THR A 329 7.45 23.94 13.24
CA THR A 329 8.29 22.79 13.57
C THR A 329 7.88 22.25 14.92
N ILE A 330 7.51 20.96 14.97
CA ILE A 330 6.90 20.32 16.14
C ILE A 330 7.74 19.12 16.54
N ASP A 331 8.09 19.06 17.82
CA ASP A 331 8.82 17.94 18.39
C ASP A 331 7.92 17.18 19.37
N PHE A 332 7.69 15.90 19.08
CA PHE A 332 6.93 15.00 19.94
C PHE A 332 7.86 14.05 20.71
N SER A 333 7.42 13.55 21.87
CA SER A 333 8.13 12.45 22.53
C SER A 333 8.08 11.17 21.71
N ARG A 334 8.98 10.22 21.99
CA ARG A 334 9.05 8.93 21.27
C ARG A 334 7.78 8.11 21.36
N ASP A 335 6.92 8.36 22.36
CA ASP A 335 5.65 7.67 22.55
C ASP A 335 4.75 7.73 21.30
N ILE A 336 4.84 8.79 20.47
CA ILE A 336 4.06 8.89 19.22
C ILE A 336 4.35 7.75 18.26
N ARG A 337 5.56 7.18 18.33
CA ARG A 337 6.08 6.08 17.51
C ARG A 337 6.08 4.77 18.29
N ASP A 338 6.63 4.76 19.49
CA ASP A 338 6.85 3.53 20.27
C ASP A 338 5.51 2.88 20.70
N ASP A 339 4.47 3.68 20.93
CA ASP A 339 3.11 3.21 21.24
C ASP A 339 2.20 3.18 19.99
N PHE A 340 2.75 3.35 18.76
CA PHE A 340 1.97 3.41 17.53
C PHE A 340 1.39 2.04 17.14
N PRO A 341 0.06 1.84 17.21
CA PRO A 341 -0.55 0.51 17.03
C PRO A 341 -1.07 0.25 15.60
N GLY A 342 -0.82 1.19 14.69
CA GLY A 342 -1.46 1.30 13.38
C GLY A 342 -0.59 0.80 12.20
N GLY A 343 -1.24 0.41 11.11
CA GLY A 343 -0.57 0.23 9.80
C GLY A 343 -0.49 1.52 8.98
N ALA A 344 -0.16 1.38 7.69
CA ALA A 344 0.13 2.48 6.78
C ALA A 344 -0.95 3.57 6.75
N LEU A 345 -2.23 3.19 6.71
CA LEU A 345 -3.35 4.14 6.69
C LEU A 345 -3.44 4.99 7.96
N VAL A 346 -3.26 4.38 9.13
CA VAL A 346 -3.33 5.11 10.41
C VAL A 346 -2.15 6.05 10.53
N GLU A 347 -0.98 5.69 9.99
CA GLU A 347 0.20 6.57 9.99
C GLU A 347 -0.08 7.80 9.14
N SER A 348 -0.61 7.59 7.92
CA SER A 348 -1.08 8.66 7.03
C SER A 348 -2.12 9.55 7.70
N MET A 349 -3.13 8.97 8.36
CA MET A 349 -4.16 9.73 9.08
C MET A 349 -3.60 10.52 10.26
N THR A 350 -2.62 9.97 10.99
CA THR A 350 -1.95 10.65 12.10
C THR A 350 -1.21 11.88 11.61
N ILE A 351 -0.43 11.74 10.55
CA ILE A 351 0.28 12.86 9.92
C ILE A 351 -0.73 13.87 9.40
N ARG A 352 -1.70 13.47 8.57
CA ARG A 352 -2.76 14.36 8.04
C ARG A 352 -3.49 15.13 9.14
N SER A 353 -3.82 14.45 10.23
CA SER A 353 -4.49 15.04 11.39
C SER A 353 -3.68 16.20 11.99
N ILE A 354 -2.37 16.02 12.18
CA ILE A 354 -1.45 17.06 12.65
C ILE A 354 -1.40 18.20 11.64
N ILE A 355 -1.12 17.88 10.36
CA ILE A 355 -0.96 18.87 9.30
C ILE A 355 -2.21 19.75 9.17
N TRP A 356 -3.36 19.13 8.97
CA TRP A 356 -4.63 19.83 8.74
C TRP A 356 -5.06 20.66 9.94
N SER A 357 -4.81 20.16 11.16
CA SER A 357 -5.09 20.93 12.39
C SER A 357 -4.22 22.19 12.48
N LEU A 358 -3.04 22.23 11.86
CA LEU A 358 -2.13 23.38 11.97
C LEU A 358 -2.20 24.33 10.79
N THR A 359 -2.27 23.80 9.56
CA THR A 359 -2.27 24.62 8.34
C THR A 359 -3.57 25.41 8.16
N GLN A 360 -4.57 25.20 9.02
CA GLN A 360 -5.73 26.08 9.11
C GLN A 360 -5.44 27.41 9.80
N ILE A 361 -4.38 27.47 10.64
CA ILE A 361 -4.04 28.68 11.39
C ILE A 361 -3.42 29.67 10.39
N PRO A 362 -4.03 30.87 10.21
CA PRO A 362 -3.48 31.85 9.28
C PRO A 362 -2.03 32.19 9.63
N GLY A 363 -1.13 32.02 8.66
CA GLY A 363 0.30 32.19 8.83
C GLY A 363 1.10 30.89 8.98
N ILE A 364 0.46 29.72 9.08
CA ILE A 364 1.13 28.41 9.01
C ILE A 364 0.83 27.77 7.65
N ASN A 365 1.85 27.67 6.80
CA ASN A 365 1.76 27.13 5.44
C ASN A 365 2.30 25.70 5.34
N GLY A 366 3.12 25.29 6.31
CA GLY A 366 3.66 23.94 6.37
C GLY A 366 4.06 23.54 7.77
N VAL A 367 4.24 22.24 7.94
CA VAL A 367 4.61 21.63 9.22
C VAL A 367 5.80 20.70 9.01
N ARG A 368 6.74 20.75 9.94
CA ARG A 368 7.83 19.81 10.09
C ARG A 368 7.64 19.06 11.41
N ILE A 369 7.72 17.74 11.36
CA ILE A 369 7.53 16.87 12.52
C ILE A 369 8.89 16.27 12.91
N LEU A 370 9.18 16.31 14.20
CA LEU A 370 10.33 15.68 14.84
C LEU A 370 9.82 14.73 15.92
N VAL A 371 10.61 13.68 16.17
CA VAL A 371 10.38 12.74 17.27
C VAL A 371 11.61 12.76 18.17
N ASN A 372 11.48 13.33 19.37
CA ASN A 372 12.55 13.47 20.36
C ASN A 372 13.78 14.19 19.79
N GLY A 373 13.54 15.30 19.09
CA GLY A 373 14.53 16.13 18.41
C GLY A 373 15.01 15.55 17.06
N GLU A 374 14.48 14.39 16.64
CA GLU A 374 14.93 13.69 15.44
C GLU A 374 14.04 13.99 14.21
N PHE A 375 14.65 14.56 13.17
CA PHE A 375 14.05 14.81 11.85
C PHE A 375 14.30 13.66 10.85
N GLY A 376 13.29 13.25 10.08
CA GLY A 376 13.43 12.15 9.12
C GLY A 376 13.20 10.74 9.65
N ASP A 377 12.71 10.63 10.88
CA ASP A 377 12.16 9.38 11.41
C ASP A 377 10.82 9.03 10.73
N SER A 378 10.13 7.99 11.19
CA SER A 378 8.75 7.67 10.80
C SER A 378 7.92 7.35 12.04
N ILE A 379 6.59 7.47 11.94
CA ILE A 379 5.70 7.10 13.05
C ILE A 379 5.43 5.60 13.03
N GLY A 380 5.13 5.05 11.86
CA GLY A 380 4.75 3.66 11.64
C GLY A 380 5.62 2.93 10.61
N GLY A 381 6.65 3.59 10.04
CA GLY A 381 7.59 2.97 9.10
C GLY A 381 7.28 3.18 7.62
N HIS A 382 6.11 3.75 7.27
CA HIS A 382 5.66 3.90 5.88
C HIS A 382 5.88 5.32 5.35
N ILE A 383 5.86 6.34 6.20
CA ILE A 383 6.03 7.74 5.80
C ILE A 383 7.20 8.36 6.57
N LEU A 384 8.24 8.77 5.84
CA LEU A 384 9.36 9.48 6.45
C LEU A 384 8.99 10.95 6.74
N LEU A 385 9.39 11.42 7.91
CA LEU A 385 9.22 12.77 8.45
C LEU A 385 10.41 13.68 8.09
N ASP A 386 10.96 13.56 6.90
CA ASP A 386 12.16 14.27 6.41
C ASP A 386 11.85 15.39 5.43
N ARG A 387 10.60 15.83 5.41
CA ARG A 387 10.16 16.95 4.58
C ARG A 387 9.27 17.90 5.36
N THR A 388 9.04 19.07 4.77
CA THR A 388 7.94 19.93 5.16
C THR A 388 6.68 19.40 4.50
N PHE A 389 5.63 19.21 5.30
CA PHE A 389 4.31 18.82 4.83
C PHE A 389 3.42 20.05 4.68
N THR A 390 2.63 20.11 3.62
CA THR A 390 1.62 21.17 3.41
C THR A 390 0.22 20.59 3.56
N ALA A 391 -0.81 21.43 3.55
CA ALA A 391 -2.22 21.01 3.65
C ALA A 391 -2.61 19.93 2.63
N GLN A 392 -1.90 19.88 1.51
CA GLN A 392 -1.98 18.85 0.48
C GLN A 392 -0.81 17.87 0.64
N LEU A 393 -1.10 16.64 1.04
CA LEU A 393 -0.09 15.58 1.09
C LEU A 393 0.15 15.02 -0.30
N GLY A 394 1.36 15.21 -0.85
CA GLY A 394 1.80 14.59 -2.11
C GLY A 394 2.45 15.54 -3.13
N VAL A 395 2.93 16.70 -2.72
CA VAL A 395 3.83 17.57 -3.50
C VAL A 395 4.92 18.12 -2.59
#